data_AF-A0A426YYX7-F1
#
_entry.id   AF-A0A426YYX7-F1
#
_cell.length_a   1.000
_cell.length_b   1.000
_cell.length_c   1.000
_cell.angle_alpha   90.00
_cell.angle_beta   90.00
_cell.angle_gamma   90.00
#
_symmetry.space_group_name_H-M   'P 1'
#
loop_
_entity.id
_entity.type
_entity.pdbx_description
1 polymer ?
#
loop_
_entity_poly.entity_id
_entity_poly.type
_entity_poly.pdbx_seq_one_letter_code
_entity_poly.pdbx_strand_id
1 'polypeptide(L)'
;MPGLCRFASGINVFDPKFNIASPGADQSVYFPHTQKHRRLTSFLPAIEELLFPRSLTSESNTGHGNRGFLEDKRKPIIFSMARLDTVKNITGLVEWYGKNSRLRELVNLVIVAGFLDPSKSKDREEISEIKKMHSLIDKYQLKGQLRWIAAQNDRVRNGELYRCIADTKGAFVQVLSFFLDTLIAAMTMD
;
A
#
# COMPACT_ATOMS: atom_id res chain seq x y z
N MET A 1 21.69 -20.39 -20.18
CA MET A 1 22.61 -20.08 -19.06
C MET A 1 24.03 -20.30 -19.54
N PRO A 2 24.78 -19.23 -19.90
CA PRO A 2 26.14 -19.37 -20.43
C PRO A 2 27.01 -20.23 -19.50
N GLY A 3 27.72 -21.20 -20.06
CA GLY A 3 28.53 -22.16 -19.28
C GLY A 3 27.75 -23.28 -18.58
N LEU A 4 26.42 -23.27 -18.62
CA LEU A 4 25.57 -24.36 -18.08
C LEU A 4 24.81 -25.09 -19.18
N CYS A 5 23.95 -24.38 -19.91
CA CYS A 5 23.08 -24.98 -20.93
C CYS A 5 22.50 -23.92 -21.89
N ARG A 6 22.04 -24.39 -23.05
CA ARG A 6 21.25 -23.62 -24.01
C ARG A 6 19.94 -24.36 -24.28
N PHE A 7 18.81 -23.71 -24.02
CA PHE A 7 17.50 -24.22 -24.43
C PHE A 7 17.18 -23.63 -25.81
N ALA A 8 17.08 -24.48 -26.83
CA ALA A 8 16.72 -24.07 -28.19
C ALA A 8 15.21 -23.84 -28.34
N SER A 9 14.39 -24.62 -27.62
CA SER A 9 12.95 -24.43 -27.45
C SER A 9 12.57 -24.83 -26.03
N GLY A 10 12.18 -23.86 -25.21
CA GLY A 10 11.79 -24.09 -23.81
C GLY A 10 10.28 -24.16 -23.61
N ILE A 11 9.52 -23.40 -24.39
CA ILE A 11 8.06 -23.37 -24.32
C ILE A 11 7.48 -23.03 -25.69
N ASN A 12 6.31 -23.60 -26.00
CA ASN A 12 5.48 -23.19 -27.12
C ASN A 12 4.27 -22.41 -26.59
N VAL A 13 4.16 -21.12 -26.92
CA VAL A 13 3.05 -20.26 -26.47
C VAL A 13 1.69 -20.68 -27.04
N PHE A 14 1.68 -21.49 -28.11
CA PHE A 14 0.47 -22.06 -28.72
C PHE A 14 0.13 -23.45 -28.21
N ASP A 15 0.84 -23.95 -27.19
CA ASP A 15 0.54 -25.27 -26.61
C ASP A 15 -0.87 -25.23 -25.96
N PRO A 16 -1.79 -26.13 -26.34
CA PRO A 16 -3.18 -26.10 -25.89
C PRO A 16 -3.35 -26.35 -24.38
N LYS A 17 -2.29 -26.77 -23.68
CA LYS A 17 -2.30 -26.84 -22.21
C LYS A 17 -2.45 -25.47 -21.55
N PHE A 18 -2.06 -24.39 -22.23
CA PHE A 18 -2.19 -23.04 -21.72
C PHE A 18 -3.64 -22.58 -21.80
N ASN A 19 -4.21 -22.29 -20.63
CA ASN A 19 -5.56 -21.75 -20.49
C ASN A 19 -5.50 -20.57 -19.51
N ILE A 20 -6.22 -19.49 -19.83
CA ILE A 20 -6.32 -18.32 -18.95
C ILE A 20 -7.59 -18.48 -18.11
N ALA A 21 -7.41 -18.70 -16.82
CA ALA A 21 -8.48 -18.64 -15.81
C ALA A 21 -8.18 -17.47 -14.87
N SER A 22 -8.79 -16.32 -15.13
CA SER A 22 -8.54 -15.10 -14.34
C SER A 22 -9.04 -15.25 -12.90
N PRO A 23 -8.23 -14.93 -11.90
CA PRO A 23 -8.67 -14.93 -10.50
C PRO A 23 -9.62 -13.75 -10.22
N GLY A 24 -10.28 -13.79 -9.06
CA GLY A 24 -11.14 -12.72 -8.57
C GLY A 24 -10.89 -12.39 -7.09
N ALA A 25 -11.54 -11.34 -6.61
CA ALA A 25 -11.58 -10.99 -5.19
C ALA A 25 -12.86 -11.54 -4.54
N ASP A 26 -12.79 -11.88 -3.25
CA ASP A 26 -13.95 -12.31 -2.48
C ASP A 26 -14.94 -11.14 -2.31
N GLN A 27 -16.10 -11.25 -2.96
CA GLN A 27 -17.13 -10.21 -3.00
C GLN A 27 -17.85 -10.02 -1.65
N SER A 28 -17.68 -10.94 -0.69
CA SER A 28 -18.15 -10.74 0.68
C SER A 28 -17.29 -9.72 1.43
N VAL A 29 -16.01 -9.63 1.10
CA VAL A 29 -15.01 -8.74 1.71
C VAL A 29 -14.83 -7.45 0.90
N TYR A 30 -14.66 -7.58 -0.42
CA TYR A 30 -14.40 -6.49 -1.34
C TYR A 30 -15.64 -6.22 -2.19
N PHE A 31 -16.32 -5.11 -1.91
CA PHE A 31 -17.50 -4.64 -2.60
C PHE A 31 -17.52 -3.10 -2.66
N PRO A 32 -18.24 -2.50 -3.63
CA PRO A 32 -18.26 -1.06 -3.86
C PRO A 32 -18.55 -0.22 -2.61
N HIS A 33 -17.81 0.88 -2.44
CA HIS A 33 -17.95 1.78 -1.28
C HIS A 33 -19.35 2.44 -1.18
N THR A 34 -20.09 2.45 -2.30
CA THR A 34 -21.45 2.98 -2.46
C THR A 34 -22.52 2.12 -1.80
N GLN A 35 -22.27 0.83 -1.55
CA GLN A 35 -23.21 -0.08 -0.89
C GLN A 35 -23.25 0.14 0.63
N LYS A 36 -23.83 1.27 1.06
CA LYS A 36 -23.81 1.73 2.46
C LYS A 36 -24.39 0.72 3.47
N HIS A 37 -25.38 -0.06 3.07
CA HIS A 37 -26.01 -1.09 3.92
C HIS A 37 -25.08 -2.27 4.28
N ARG A 38 -24.00 -2.49 3.51
CA ARG A 38 -23.01 -3.55 3.78
C ARG A 38 -21.78 -3.06 4.53
N ARG A 39 -21.68 -1.75 4.81
CA ARG A 39 -20.50 -1.15 5.44
C ARG A 39 -20.30 -1.66 6.86
N LEU A 40 -19.06 -1.95 7.20
CA LEU A 40 -18.69 -2.49 8.50
C LEU A 40 -18.37 -1.34 9.46
N THR A 41 -19.41 -0.64 9.91
CA THR A 41 -19.29 0.60 10.68
C THR A 41 -18.55 0.43 12.02
N SER A 42 -18.53 -0.79 12.57
CA SER A 42 -17.78 -1.14 13.77
C SER A 42 -16.27 -0.93 13.62
N PHE A 43 -15.71 -0.98 12.41
CA PHE A 43 -14.29 -0.73 12.16
C PHE A 43 -13.95 0.75 11.97
N LEU A 44 -14.94 1.63 11.77
CA LEU A 44 -14.69 3.04 11.46
C LEU A 44 -13.85 3.75 12.54
N PRO A 45 -14.10 3.58 13.86
CA PRO A 45 -13.27 4.22 14.87
C PRO A 45 -11.80 3.76 14.81
N ALA A 46 -11.57 2.47 14.53
CA ALA A 46 -10.23 1.92 14.42
C ALA A 46 -9.50 2.39 13.16
N ILE A 47 -10.21 2.51 12.04
CA ILE A 47 -9.66 3.02 10.78
C ILE A 47 -9.38 4.52 10.88
N GLU A 48 -10.27 5.28 11.53
CA GLU A 48 -10.06 6.70 11.76
C GLU A 48 -8.82 6.95 12.61
N GLU A 49 -8.62 6.19 13.69
CA GLU A 49 -7.39 6.29 14.51
C GLU A 49 -6.14 5.83 13.73
N LEU A 50 -6.28 4.84 12.85
CA LEU A 50 -5.18 4.37 12.00
C LEU A 50 -4.69 5.46 11.04
N LEU A 51 -5.61 6.15 10.38
CA LEU A 51 -5.33 7.21 9.41
C LEU A 51 -5.01 8.56 10.07
N PHE A 52 -5.74 8.90 11.13
CA PHE A 52 -5.79 10.23 11.75
C PHE A 52 -5.70 10.16 13.29
N PRO A 53 -4.56 9.72 13.84
CA PRO A 53 -4.41 9.55 15.29
C PRO A 53 -4.60 10.87 16.04
N ARG A 54 -5.22 10.81 17.22
CA ARG A 54 -5.52 12.00 18.03
C ARG A 54 -4.31 12.63 18.71
N SER A 55 -3.22 11.86 18.90
CA SER A 55 -2.01 12.37 19.55
C SER A 55 -0.76 12.18 18.69
N LEU A 56 -0.12 13.31 18.36
CA LEU A 56 1.18 13.39 17.69
C LEU A 56 2.34 12.91 18.59
N THR A 57 2.11 12.69 19.89
CA THR A 57 3.14 12.21 20.84
C THR A 57 3.59 10.77 20.58
N SER A 58 2.92 10.06 19.67
CA SER A 58 3.31 8.73 19.20
C SER A 58 4.40 8.77 18.11
N GLU A 59 5.00 9.93 17.82
CA GLU A 59 6.22 9.99 16.99
C GLU A 59 7.46 9.37 17.68
N SER A 60 7.48 9.27 19.02
CA SER A 60 8.65 8.82 19.79
C SER A 60 8.48 7.49 20.54
N ASN A 61 7.30 6.86 20.52
CA ASN A 61 7.10 5.57 21.18
C ASN A 61 6.92 4.45 20.15
N THR A 62 8.00 3.70 20.01
CA THR A 62 8.33 2.46 19.29
C THR A 62 7.33 1.28 19.41
N GLY A 63 6.09 1.50 19.80
CA GLY A 63 5.08 0.45 20.06
C GLY A 63 3.97 0.30 19.01
N HIS A 64 3.52 1.37 18.35
CA HIS A 64 2.25 1.36 17.59
C HIS A 64 2.39 1.20 16.06
N GLY A 65 3.58 0.89 15.55
CA GLY A 65 3.75 0.41 14.17
C GLY A 65 3.41 1.41 13.06
N ASN A 66 3.32 2.72 13.33
CA ASN A 66 3.00 3.74 12.32
C ASN A 66 3.97 4.94 12.40
N ARG A 67 4.24 5.62 11.28
CA ARG A 67 5.12 6.80 11.17
C ARG A 67 4.47 7.88 10.32
N GLY A 68 4.66 9.14 10.71
CA GLY A 68 4.05 10.30 10.06
C GLY A 68 2.58 10.48 10.43
N PHE A 69 2.00 11.58 9.97
CA PHE A 69 0.60 11.95 10.22
C PHE A 69 0.09 12.78 9.04
N LEU A 70 -1.24 12.89 8.94
CA LEU A 70 -1.91 13.72 7.93
C LEU A 70 -2.44 14.97 8.63
N GLU A 71 -1.93 16.13 8.22
CA GLU A 71 -2.30 17.44 8.79
C GLU A 71 -3.67 17.87 8.28
N ASP A 72 -3.89 17.81 6.97
CA ASP A 72 -5.18 18.13 6.34
C ASP A 72 -5.98 16.85 6.05
N LYS A 73 -6.96 16.55 6.91
CA LYS A 73 -7.84 15.38 6.76
C LYS A 73 -8.83 15.49 5.59
N ARG A 74 -8.99 16.68 4.99
CA ARG A 74 -9.95 16.92 3.90
C ARG A 74 -9.38 16.56 2.54
N LYS A 75 -8.05 16.49 2.41
CA LYS A 75 -7.41 16.12 1.15
C LYS A 75 -7.72 14.66 0.80
N PRO A 76 -7.95 14.37 -0.49
CA PRO A 76 -8.04 12.99 -0.96
C PRO A 76 -6.76 12.22 -0.63
N ILE A 77 -6.89 10.90 -0.48
CA ILE A 77 -5.77 10.03 -0.15
C ILE A 77 -5.35 9.22 -1.37
N ILE A 78 -4.09 9.35 -1.78
CA ILE A 78 -3.43 8.31 -2.56
C ILE A 78 -3.04 7.19 -1.61
N PHE A 79 -3.52 5.98 -1.89
CA PHE A 79 -3.33 4.80 -1.05
C PHE A 79 -2.54 3.73 -1.78
N SER A 80 -1.62 3.09 -1.07
CA SER A 80 -0.91 1.91 -1.57
C SER A 80 -0.76 0.90 -0.43
N MET A 81 -1.00 -0.38 -0.73
CA MET A 81 -0.86 -1.46 0.25
C MET A 81 -0.18 -2.65 -0.42
N ALA A 82 1.05 -2.96 0.01
CA ALA A 82 1.82 -4.06 -0.53
C ALA A 82 2.90 -4.52 0.45
N ARG A 83 3.58 -5.62 0.12
CA ARG A 83 4.85 -5.96 0.77
C ARG A 83 5.89 -4.87 0.49
N LEU A 84 6.82 -4.70 1.41
CA LEU A 84 7.91 -3.74 1.27
C LEU A 84 9.15 -4.46 0.74
N ASP A 85 9.18 -4.65 -0.57
CA ASP A 85 10.28 -5.25 -1.30
C ASP A 85 10.59 -4.44 -2.58
N THR A 86 11.71 -4.79 -3.23
CA THR A 86 12.21 -4.05 -4.40
C THR A 86 11.28 -4.16 -5.62
N VAL A 87 10.50 -5.24 -5.74
CA VAL A 87 9.57 -5.49 -6.85
C VAL A 87 8.32 -4.65 -6.71
N LYS A 88 7.82 -4.46 -5.47
CA LYS A 88 6.67 -3.60 -5.16
C LYS A 88 6.98 -2.11 -5.24
N ASN A 89 8.26 -1.72 -5.24
CA ASN A 89 8.77 -0.36 -5.47
C ASN A 89 7.99 0.75 -4.72
N ILE A 90 7.59 0.47 -3.48
CA ILE A 90 6.87 1.42 -2.62
C ILE A 90 7.74 2.65 -2.31
N THR A 91 9.06 2.44 -2.11
CA THR A 91 9.99 3.56 -1.90
C THR A 91 10.09 4.46 -3.12
N GLY A 92 9.98 3.92 -4.34
CA GLY A 92 9.91 4.70 -5.58
C GLY A 92 8.67 5.60 -5.64
N LEU A 93 7.49 5.08 -5.25
CA LEU A 93 6.26 5.89 -5.13
C LEU A 93 6.47 7.09 -4.21
N VAL A 94 7.10 6.86 -3.05
CA VAL A 94 7.33 7.94 -2.07
C VAL A 94 8.33 8.95 -2.58
N GLU A 95 9.37 8.50 -3.29
CA GLU A 95 10.31 9.40 -3.94
C GLU A 95 9.61 10.29 -4.98
N TRP A 96 8.74 9.73 -5.83
CA TRP A 96 7.99 10.49 -6.83
C TRP A 96 7.02 11.48 -6.19
N TYR A 97 6.30 11.05 -5.16
CA TYR A 97 5.43 11.92 -4.37
C TYR A 97 6.23 13.07 -3.75
N GLY A 98 7.35 12.78 -3.10
CA GLY A 98 8.18 13.78 -2.43
C GLY A 98 8.76 14.84 -3.37
N LYS A 99 9.08 14.46 -4.61
CA LYS A 99 9.59 15.37 -5.65
C LYS A 99 8.51 16.26 -6.29
N ASN A 100 7.23 15.88 -6.22
CA ASN A 100 6.16 16.59 -6.92
C ASN A 100 5.35 17.47 -5.95
N SER A 101 5.72 18.75 -5.86
CA SER A 101 5.04 19.73 -4.99
C SER A 101 3.55 19.85 -5.29
N ARG A 102 3.17 19.93 -6.58
CA ARG A 102 1.78 20.02 -7.00
C ARG A 102 0.96 18.82 -6.51
N LEU A 103 1.50 17.62 -6.57
CA LEU A 103 0.82 16.42 -6.07
C LEU A 103 0.62 16.51 -4.55
N ARG A 104 1.67 16.89 -3.81
CA ARG A 104 1.66 17.06 -2.35
C ARG A 104 0.68 18.14 -1.87
N GLU A 105 0.45 19.17 -2.68
CA GLU A 105 -0.54 20.20 -2.39
C GLU A 105 -1.97 19.66 -2.49
N LEU A 106 -2.24 18.79 -3.48
CA LEU A 106 -3.57 18.31 -3.80
C LEU A 106 -4.04 17.13 -2.94
N VAL A 107 -3.14 16.21 -2.58
CA VAL A 107 -3.51 14.93 -1.94
C VAL A 107 -2.55 14.56 -0.82
N ASN A 108 -3.01 13.68 0.07
CA ASN A 108 -2.18 12.99 1.06
C ASN A 108 -1.70 11.64 0.52
N LEU A 109 -0.60 11.11 1.08
CA LEU A 109 -0.11 9.77 0.75
C LEU A 109 -0.20 8.83 1.97
N VAL A 110 -0.93 7.73 1.83
CA VAL A 110 -1.03 6.67 2.84
C VAL A 110 -0.45 5.37 2.28
N ILE A 111 0.47 4.78 3.03
CA ILE A 111 1.15 3.54 2.65
C ILE A 111 0.99 2.51 3.77
N VAL A 112 0.51 1.33 3.42
CA VAL A 112 0.46 0.16 4.31
C VAL A 112 1.48 -0.86 3.79
N ALA A 113 2.65 -0.92 4.41
CA ALA A 113 3.72 -1.80 3.92
C ALA A 113 4.74 -2.15 5.00
N GLY A 114 5.12 -3.43 5.05
CA GLY A 114 6.24 -3.95 5.85
C GLY A 114 6.21 -3.60 7.34
N PHE A 115 7.38 -3.73 7.97
CA PHE A 115 7.65 -3.21 9.31
C PHE A 115 8.25 -1.81 9.25
N LEU A 116 8.14 -1.06 10.34
CA LEU A 116 8.83 0.23 10.46
C LEU A 116 10.22 0.10 11.06
N ASP A 117 10.42 -0.89 11.93
CA ASP A 117 11.71 -1.13 12.56
C ASP A 117 12.47 -2.19 11.75
N PRO A 118 13.63 -1.87 11.17
CA PRO A 118 14.43 -2.84 10.42
C PRO A 118 14.78 -4.08 11.26
N SER A 119 14.90 -3.96 12.58
CA SER A 119 15.25 -5.07 13.46
C SER A 119 14.17 -6.15 13.57
N LYS A 120 12.92 -5.80 13.22
CA LYS A 120 11.78 -6.75 13.24
C LYS A 120 11.70 -7.61 11.99
N SER A 121 12.39 -7.22 10.92
CA SER A 121 12.46 -8.02 9.70
C SER A 121 13.67 -8.95 9.71
N LYS A 122 13.50 -10.12 9.08
CA LYS A 122 14.57 -11.09 8.80
C LYS A 122 14.99 -11.07 7.33
N ASP A 123 14.26 -10.34 6.49
CA ASP A 123 14.51 -10.25 5.05
C ASP A 123 15.43 -9.05 4.77
N ARG A 124 16.54 -9.31 4.07
CA ARG A 124 17.53 -8.28 3.73
C ARG A 124 16.97 -7.24 2.79
N GLU A 125 16.10 -7.63 1.86
CA GLU A 125 15.47 -6.68 0.93
C GLU A 125 14.52 -5.74 1.68
N GLU A 126 13.62 -6.29 2.50
CA GLU A 126 12.74 -5.50 3.34
C GLU A 126 13.51 -4.56 4.28
N ILE A 127 14.57 -5.04 4.95
CA ILE A 127 15.44 -4.20 5.81
C ILE A 127 16.02 -3.01 5.04
N SER A 128 16.46 -3.23 3.80
CA SER A 128 17.01 -2.18 2.94
C SER A 128 15.93 -1.17 2.55
N GLU A 129 14.75 -1.64 2.15
CA GLU A 129 13.64 -0.79 1.76
C GLU A 129 13.08 0.01 2.95
N ILE A 130 13.02 -0.56 4.16
CA ILE A 130 12.66 0.15 5.41
C ILE A 130 13.60 1.33 5.64
N LYS A 131 14.93 1.10 5.57
CA LYS A 131 15.94 2.17 5.75
C LYS A 131 15.79 3.26 4.70
N LYS A 132 15.57 2.87 3.45
CA LYS A 132 15.33 3.80 2.34
C LYS A 132 14.04 4.60 2.55
N MET A 133 12.98 3.97 3.02
CA MET A 133 11.70 4.60 3.34
C MET A 133 11.89 5.71 4.37
N HIS A 134 12.57 5.43 5.48
CA HIS A 134 12.92 6.46 6.47
C HIS A 134 13.73 7.62 5.87
N SER A 135 14.78 7.30 5.12
CA SER A 135 15.63 8.31 4.48
C SER A 135 14.82 9.23 3.54
N LEU A 136 13.89 8.69 2.75
CA LEU A 136 13.06 9.47 1.83
C LEU A 136 12.07 10.37 2.56
N ILE A 137 11.43 9.87 3.63
CA ILE A 137 10.50 10.66 4.45
C ILE A 137 11.21 11.87 5.04
N ASP A 138 12.42 11.65 5.56
CA ASP A 138 13.21 12.70 6.19
C ASP A 138 13.79 13.68 5.14
N LYS A 139 14.30 13.15 4.02
CA LYS A 139 14.86 13.94 2.91
C LYS A 139 13.85 14.90 2.27
N TYR A 140 12.62 14.45 2.03
CA TYR A 140 11.58 15.26 1.39
C TYR A 140 10.65 15.97 2.39
N GLN A 141 10.92 15.85 3.70
CA GLN A 141 10.13 16.44 4.78
C GLN A 141 8.64 16.12 4.64
N LEU A 142 8.31 14.82 4.58
CA LEU A 142 6.94 14.36 4.28
C LEU A 142 6.01 14.30 5.49
N LYS A 143 6.46 14.77 6.66
CA LYS A 143 5.60 14.88 7.85
C LYS A 143 4.41 15.80 7.54
N GLY A 144 3.23 15.46 8.06
CA GLY A 144 1.97 16.17 7.77
C GLY A 144 1.29 15.79 6.45
N GLN A 145 1.99 15.10 5.53
CA GLN A 145 1.48 14.78 4.19
C GLN A 145 1.54 13.28 3.88
N LEU A 146 2.33 12.52 4.65
CA LEU A 146 2.51 11.08 4.49
C LEU A 146 2.21 10.36 5.79
N ARG A 147 1.50 9.24 5.67
CA ARG A 147 1.24 8.29 6.75
C ARG A 147 1.68 6.90 6.32
N TRP A 148 2.70 6.37 6.98
CA TRP A 148 3.18 5.00 6.81
C TRP A 148 2.68 4.12 7.95
N ILE A 149 1.96 3.07 7.61
CA ILE A 149 1.30 2.12 8.50
C ILE A 149 1.95 0.75 8.30
N ALA A 150 2.22 0.03 9.40
CA ALA A 150 2.71 -1.34 9.32
C ALA A 150 1.71 -2.25 8.60
N ALA A 151 2.21 -3.33 8.00
CA ALA A 151 1.37 -4.31 7.30
C ALA A 151 0.16 -4.77 8.14
N GLN A 152 -1.00 -4.85 7.48
CA GLN A 152 -2.28 -5.21 8.09
C GLN A 152 -2.71 -6.62 7.66
N ASN A 153 -2.96 -7.50 8.62
CA ASN A 153 -3.26 -8.92 8.35
C ASN A 153 -4.76 -9.25 8.28
N ASP A 154 -5.62 -8.35 8.79
CA ASP A 154 -7.07 -8.55 8.81
C ASP A 154 -7.69 -8.13 7.47
N ARG A 155 -8.03 -9.12 6.63
CA ARG A 155 -8.64 -8.90 5.32
C ARG A 155 -9.99 -8.19 5.39
N VAL A 156 -10.79 -8.45 6.42
CA VAL A 156 -12.14 -7.87 6.55
C VAL A 156 -12.02 -6.38 6.88
N ARG A 157 -11.13 -6.04 7.83
CA ARG A 157 -10.81 -4.63 8.13
C ARG A 157 -10.16 -3.94 6.93
N ASN A 158 -9.28 -4.62 6.20
CA ASN A 158 -8.66 -4.07 4.99
C ASN A 158 -9.69 -3.73 3.92
N GLY A 159 -10.73 -4.55 3.75
CA GLY A 159 -11.86 -4.22 2.87
C GLY A 159 -12.54 -2.90 3.28
N GLU A 160 -12.79 -2.69 4.57
CA GLU A 160 -13.37 -1.42 5.03
C GLU A 160 -12.39 -0.25 4.89
N LEU A 161 -11.09 -0.47 5.08
CA LEU A 161 -10.05 0.54 4.85
C LEU A 161 -10.09 1.04 3.39
N TYR A 162 -10.13 0.14 2.40
CA TYR A 162 -10.27 0.53 0.99
C TYR A 162 -11.50 1.39 0.75
N ARG A 163 -12.66 1.03 1.33
CA ARG A 163 -13.89 1.83 1.20
C ARG A 163 -13.79 3.20 1.87
N CYS A 164 -13.12 3.29 3.01
CA CYS A 164 -12.84 4.57 3.67
C CYS A 164 -11.95 5.47 2.80
N ILE A 165 -10.94 4.91 2.13
CA ILE A 165 -10.11 5.66 1.17
C ILE A 165 -10.98 6.16 0.00
N ALA A 166 -11.84 5.32 -0.56
CA ALA A 166 -12.74 5.71 -1.65
C ALA A 166 -13.71 6.83 -1.24
N ASP A 167 -14.18 6.84 0.02
CA ASP A 167 -15.00 7.93 0.55
C ASP A 167 -14.24 9.28 0.57
N THR A 168 -12.90 9.29 0.68
CA THR A 168 -12.08 10.51 0.56
C THR A 168 -11.94 11.02 -0.88
N LYS A 169 -12.57 10.36 -1.86
CA LYS A 169 -12.32 10.59 -3.30
C LYS A 169 -10.85 10.42 -3.69
N GLY A 170 -10.19 9.54 -2.94
CA GLY A 170 -8.79 9.16 -3.14
C GLY A 170 -8.59 8.24 -4.35
N ALA A 171 -7.38 7.73 -4.47
CA ALA A 171 -7.02 6.78 -5.52
C ALA A 171 -6.09 5.68 -4.97
N PHE A 172 -6.23 4.47 -5.50
CA PHE A 172 -5.27 3.41 -5.23
C PHE A 172 -4.14 3.44 -6.27
N VAL A 173 -2.90 3.37 -5.82
CA VAL A 173 -1.72 3.36 -6.69
C VAL A 173 -0.86 2.15 -6.37
N GLN A 174 -0.61 1.34 -7.40
CA GLN A 174 0.31 0.22 -7.34
C GLN A 174 1.47 0.47 -8.31
N VAL A 175 2.68 0.61 -7.77
CA VAL A 175 3.89 0.90 -8.57
C VAL A 175 4.70 -0.38 -8.70
N LEU A 176 4.30 -1.26 -9.61
CA LEU A 176 5.00 -2.53 -9.82
C LEU A 176 5.99 -2.42 -10.97
N SER A 177 7.16 -3.04 -10.81
CA SER A 177 8.05 -3.33 -11.93
C SER A 177 7.50 -4.45 -12.83
N PHE A 178 6.65 -5.34 -12.28
CA PHE A 178 6.01 -6.46 -12.99
C PHE A 178 4.60 -6.79 -12.42
N PHE A 179 3.64 -7.18 -13.27
CA PHE A 179 2.20 -7.33 -12.98
C PHE A 179 1.86 -8.29 -11.82
N LEU A 180 0.92 -7.92 -10.91
CA LEU A 180 0.40 -8.80 -9.83
C LEU A 180 -1.00 -8.39 -9.28
N ASP A 181 -1.70 -9.36 -8.67
CA ASP A 181 -3.11 -9.44 -8.21
C ASP A 181 -3.71 -8.26 -7.40
N THR A 182 -2.88 -7.35 -6.87
CA THR A 182 -3.33 -6.30 -5.93
C THR A 182 -4.27 -5.28 -6.58
N LEU A 183 -4.22 -5.17 -7.92
CA LEU A 183 -5.14 -4.33 -8.70
C LEU A 183 -6.59 -4.82 -8.65
N ILE A 184 -6.81 -6.15 -8.61
CA ILE A 184 -8.15 -6.74 -8.69
C ILE A 184 -8.98 -6.32 -7.47
N ALA A 185 -8.40 -6.38 -6.27
CA ALA A 185 -9.07 -6.02 -5.04
C ALA A 185 -9.44 -4.52 -4.99
N ALA A 186 -8.57 -3.63 -5.49
CA ALA A 186 -8.88 -2.20 -5.55
C ALA A 186 -9.99 -1.90 -6.57
N MET A 187 -9.93 -2.50 -7.77
CA MET A 187 -10.92 -2.27 -8.82
C MET A 187 -12.33 -2.79 -8.46
N THR A 188 -12.45 -3.81 -7.60
CA THR A 188 -13.75 -4.27 -7.09
C THR A 188 -14.44 -3.33 -6.11
N MET A 189 -13.77 -2.25 -5.67
CA MET A 189 -14.23 -1.34 -4.61
C MET A 189 -14.72 0.01 -5.14
N ASP A 190 -14.57 0.24 -6.44
CA ASP A 190 -14.67 1.51 -7.17
C ASP A 190 -13.72 2.59 -6.61
#